data_AF-W4UYE6-F1
#
_entry.id   AF-W4UYE6-F1
#
_cell.length_a   1.000
_cell.length_b   1.000
_cell.length_c   1.000
_cell.angle_alpha   90.00
_cell.angle_beta   90.00
_cell.angle_gamma   90.00
#
_symmetry.space_group_name_H-M   'P 1'
#
loop_
_entity.id
_entity.type
_entity.pdbx_description
1 polymer ?
#
loop_
_entity_poly.entity_id
_entity_poly.type
_entity_poly.pdbx_seq_one_letter_code
_entity_poly.pdbx_strand_id
1 'polypeptide(L)'
;MSGQESDNIVLLLLSLPSPSERIINSIEGSIEWFKRSEIKGLQKEFFTNSDGKKDYRMVPCENCPPLWARFYDLETNRPFFCDRDGVKRYDLSEIGIERRTGYSWYNSDGSKVLQKYEQWKKKLDKK
;
A
#
# COMPACT_ATOMS: atom_id res chain seq x y z
N MET A 1 -4.10 -0.91 9.58
CA MET A 1 -4.44 0.13 8.59
C MET A 1 -4.65 -0.48 7.21
N SER A 2 -5.55 0.09 6.40
CA SER A 2 -5.83 -0.35 5.03
C SER A 2 -5.17 0.58 4.02
N GLY A 3 -4.08 0.16 3.38
CA GLY A 3 -3.34 1.00 2.42
C GLY A 3 -4.14 1.41 1.18
N GLN A 4 -5.16 0.62 0.81
CA GLN A 4 -6.02 0.84 -0.38
C GLN A 4 -7.32 1.60 -0.08
N GLU A 5 -7.64 1.86 1.19
CA GLU A 5 -8.76 2.77 1.52
C GLU A 5 -8.23 4.12 2.02
N SER A 6 -7.03 4.15 2.59
CA SER A 6 -6.37 5.39 3.02
C SER A 6 -5.89 6.25 1.85
N ASP A 7 -5.60 5.68 0.68
CA ASP A 7 -5.14 6.41 -0.51
C ASP A 7 -6.19 7.38 -1.06
N ASN A 8 -7.42 6.90 -1.28
CA ASN A 8 -8.52 7.68 -1.85
C ASN A 8 -8.96 8.80 -0.90
N ILE A 9 -8.92 8.56 0.41
CA ILE A 9 -9.23 9.59 1.42
C ILE A 9 -8.16 10.68 1.38
N VAL A 10 -6.87 10.34 1.34
CA VAL A 10 -5.81 11.35 1.28
C VAL A 10 -5.88 12.14 -0.02
N LEU A 11 -6.13 11.48 -1.16
CA LEU A 11 -6.32 12.15 -2.45
C LEU A 11 -7.50 13.12 -2.43
N LEU A 12 -8.61 12.77 -1.76
CA LEU A 12 -9.74 13.67 -1.55
C LEU A 12 -9.34 14.89 -0.72
N LEU A 13 -8.65 14.68 0.42
CA LEU A 13 -8.20 15.77 1.29
C LEU A 13 -7.24 16.73 0.57
N LEU A 14 -6.32 16.19 -0.26
CA LEU A 14 -5.40 16.97 -1.10
C LEU A 14 -6.12 17.80 -2.18
N SER A 15 -7.36 17.46 -2.54
CA SER A 15 -8.13 18.20 -3.54
C SER A 15 -8.81 19.46 -3.00
N LEU A 16 -8.86 19.63 -1.68
CA LEU A 16 -9.55 20.75 -1.05
C LEU A 16 -8.83 22.09 -1.32
N PRO A 17 -9.55 23.17 -1.72
CA PRO A 17 -8.92 24.40 -2.21
C PRO A 17 -8.28 25.28 -1.12
N SER A 18 -8.80 25.21 0.11
CA SER A 18 -8.30 25.93 1.29
C SER A 18 -8.51 25.05 2.54
N PRO A 19 -7.70 24.00 2.71
CA PRO A 19 -7.83 23.09 3.84
C PRO A 19 -7.51 23.81 5.15
N SER A 20 -8.25 23.48 6.21
CA SER A 20 -7.93 23.97 7.55
C SER A 20 -6.65 23.34 8.08
N GLU A 21 -6.05 23.93 9.12
CA GLU A 21 -4.86 23.39 9.78
C GLU A 21 -5.05 21.94 10.25
N ARG A 22 -6.24 21.59 10.74
CA ARG A 22 -6.58 20.20 11.13
C ARG A 22 -6.51 19.22 9.95
N ILE A 23 -6.95 19.66 8.77
CA ILE A 23 -6.90 18.86 7.54
C ILE A 23 -5.45 18.73 7.07
N ILE A 24 -4.68 19.82 7.11
CA ILE A 24 -3.24 19.81 6.78
C ILE A 24 -2.51 18.80 7.67
N ASN A 25 -2.71 18.86 8.99
CA ASN A 25 -2.08 17.91 9.92
C ASN A 25 -2.47 16.46 9.65
N SER A 26 -3.73 16.20 9.25
CA SER A 26 -4.20 14.87 8.88
C SER A 26 -3.54 14.36 7.59
N ILE A 27 -3.35 15.24 6.60
CA ILE A 27 -2.62 14.93 5.37
C ILE A 27 -1.17 14.60 5.70
N GLU A 28 -0.48 15.46 6.45
CA GLU A 28 0.94 15.26 6.81
C GLU A 28 1.17 13.92 7.51
N GLY A 29 0.35 13.59 8.53
CA GLY A 29 0.46 12.30 9.23
C GLY A 29 0.20 11.10 8.33
N SER A 30 -0.73 11.24 7.37
CA SER A 30 -1.00 10.18 6.38
C SER A 30 0.18 10.00 5.42
N ILE A 31 0.81 11.09 4.99
CA ILE A 31 1.98 11.07 4.10
C ILE A 31 3.20 10.46 4.79
N GLU A 32 3.42 10.80 6.06
CA GLU A 32 4.45 10.17 6.89
C GLU A 32 4.23 8.66 6.96
N TRP A 33 2.99 8.23 7.18
CA TRP A 33 2.65 6.82 7.18
C TRP A 33 2.93 6.13 5.83
N PHE A 34 2.55 6.75 4.70
CA PHE A 34 2.84 6.21 3.36
C PHE A 34 4.34 6.06 3.13
N LYS A 35 5.15 7.05 3.52
CA LYS A 35 6.62 6.99 3.41
C LYS A 35 7.22 5.89 4.28
N ARG A 36 6.75 5.75 5.52
CA ARG A 36 7.18 4.71 6.47
C ARG A 36 6.82 3.30 6.01
N SER A 37 5.66 3.15 5.39
CA SER A 37 5.07 1.85 5.08
C SER A 37 5.47 1.31 3.70
N GLU A 38 6.29 2.07 2.98
CA GLU A 38 6.81 1.74 1.67
C GLU A 38 7.61 0.42 1.68
N ILE A 39 7.22 -0.51 0.82
CA ILE A 39 7.91 -1.79 0.64
C ILE A 39 8.79 -1.68 -0.60
N LYS A 40 10.10 -1.64 -0.36
CA LYS A 40 11.12 -1.57 -1.42
C LYS A 40 11.72 -2.93 -1.68
N GLY A 41 12.26 -3.08 -2.88
CA GLY A 41 13.08 -4.22 -3.24
C GLY A 41 12.33 -5.53 -3.46
N LEU A 42 11.01 -5.46 -3.69
CA LEU A 42 10.16 -6.62 -3.94
C LEU A 42 9.28 -6.38 -5.17
N GLN A 43 9.07 -7.43 -5.95
CA GLN A 43 8.13 -7.42 -7.08
C GLN A 43 7.33 -8.73 -7.15
N LYS A 44 6.18 -8.67 -7.83
CA LYS A 44 5.37 -9.86 -8.10
C LYS A 44 5.98 -10.64 -9.27
N GLU A 45 6.26 -11.91 -9.06
CA GLU A 45 6.63 -12.86 -10.11
C GLU A 45 5.48 -13.86 -10.30
N PHE A 46 4.95 -13.94 -11.52
CA PHE A 46 3.90 -14.90 -11.87
C PHE A 46 4.52 -16.19 -12.40
N PHE A 47 3.98 -17.33 -11.99
CA PHE A 47 4.43 -18.65 -12.42
C PHE A 47 3.28 -19.65 -12.50
N THR A 48 3.53 -20.83 -13.06
CA THR A 48 2.60 -21.95 -13.03
C THR A 48 3.03 -22.91 -11.93
N ASN A 49 2.15 -23.22 -10.98
CA ASN A 49 2.45 -24.12 -9.87
C ASN A 49 2.45 -25.60 -10.30
N SER A 50 2.76 -26.50 -9.36
CA SER A 50 2.77 -27.96 -9.59
C SER A 50 1.44 -28.53 -10.08
N ASP A 51 0.33 -27.85 -9.77
CA ASP A 51 -1.03 -28.26 -10.15
C ASP A 51 -1.45 -27.68 -11.51
N GLY A 52 -0.55 -27.03 -12.24
CA GLY A 52 -0.82 -26.41 -13.54
C GLY A 52 -1.62 -25.10 -13.45
N LYS A 53 -1.76 -24.50 -12.26
CA LYS A 53 -2.50 -23.25 -12.04
C LYS A 53 -1.58 -22.04 -12.04
N LYS A 54 -2.10 -20.89 -12.50
CA LYS A 54 -1.41 -19.60 -12.36
C LYS A 54 -1.32 -19.21 -10.90
N ASP A 55 -0.14 -18.77 -10.50
CA ASP A 55 0.16 -18.31 -9.15
C ASP A 55 1.15 -17.14 -9.19
N TYR A 56 1.39 -16.50 -8.06
CA TYR A 56 2.49 -15.54 -7.94
C TYR A 56 3.15 -15.59 -6.57
N ARG A 57 4.40 -15.13 -6.54
CA ARG A 57 5.20 -14.94 -5.33
C ARG A 57 5.87 -13.56 -5.35
N MET A 58 6.32 -13.12 -4.18
CA MET A 58 7.16 -11.92 -4.08
C MET A 58 8.62 -12.34 -4.20
N VAL A 59 9.37 -11.68 -5.08
CA VAL A 59 10.79 -11.94 -5.28
C VAL A 59 11.61 -10.67 -5.04
N PRO A 60 12.86 -10.78 -4.56
CA PRO A 60 13.78 -9.66 -4.48
C PRO A 60 13.95 -8.98 -5.83
N CYS A 61 14.15 -7.67 -5.79
CA CYS A 61 14.34 -6.86 -6.98
C CYS A 61 15.12 -5.58 -6.62
N GLU A 62 16.05 -5.16 -7.46
CA GLU A 62 16.92 -4.01 -7.15
C GLU A 62 16.29 -2.67 -7.55
N ASN A 63 15.62 -2.61 -8.71
CA ASN A 63 15.13 -1.37 -9.33
C ASN A 63 13.62 -1.42 -9.63
N CYS A 64 12.81 -1.88 -8.70
CA CYS A 64 11.36 -1.91 -8.82
C CYS A 64 10.72 -0.66 -8.19
N PRO A 65 9.55 -0.25 -8.70
CA PRO A 65 8.69 0.66 -7.99
C PRO A 65 8.34 0.12 -6.60
N PRO A 66 8.19 1.01 -5.61
CA PRO A 66 7.74 0.59 -4.29
C PRO A 66 6.32 0.05 -4.32
N LEU A 67 6.04 -0.82 -3.34
CA LEU A 67 4.74 -1.41 -3.12
C LEU A 67 4.23 -1.03 -1.73
N TRP A 68 2.91 -1.14 -1.56
CA TRP A 68 2.26 -1.09 -0.27
C TRP A 68 1.42 -2.34 -0.10
N ALA A 69 1.48 -2.92 1.09
CA ALA A 69 0.58 -3.99 1.46
C ALA A 69 -0.83 -3.43 1.66
N ARG A 70 -1.83 -4.26 1.44
CA ARG A 70 -3.21 -3.86 1.68
C ARG A 70 -3.49 -3.68 3.16
N PHE A 71 -2.92 -4.55 4.00
CA PHE A 71 -3.09 -4.49 5.45
C PHE A 71 -1.76 -4.40 6.18
N TYR A 72 -1.75 -3.51 7.17
CA TYR A 72 -0.67 -3.34 8.11
C TYR A 72 -1.19 -3.52 9.52
N ASP A 73 -0.41 -4.24 10.33
CA ASP A 73 -0.64 -4.41 11.74
C ASP A 73 -0.68 -3.05 12.47
N LEU A 74 -1.60 -2.87 13.41
CA LEU A 74 -1.79 -1.55 14.04
C LEU A 74 -0.69 -1.18 15.02
N GLU A 75 -0.06 -2.17 15.66
CA GLU A 75 0.97 -1.94 16.67
C GLU A 75 2.34 -1.82 16.01
N THR A 76 2.65 -2.76 15.11
CA THR A 76 3.99 -2.91 14.53
C THR A 76 4.12 -2.24 13.16
N ASN A 77 3.00 -1.94 12.49
CA ASN A 77 2.98 -1.50 11.10
C ASN A 77 3.70 -2.48 10.15
N ARG A 78 3.66 -3.76 10.49
CA ARG A 78 4.15 -4.84 9.63
C ARG A 78 3.05 -5.25 8.65
N PRO A 79 3.36 -5.43 7.35
CA PRO A 79 2.46 -6.09 6.41
C PRO A 79 1.97 -7.44 6.93
N PHE A 80 0.69 -7.74 6.73
CA PHE A 80 0.17 -9.07 7.03
C PHE A 80 -0.87 -9.52 6.01
N PHE A 81 -1.08 -10.84 5.98
CA PHE A 81 -2.01 -11.53 5.10
C PHE A 81 -2.99 -12.33 5.95
N CYS A 82 -4.09 -12.75 5.33
CA CYS A 82 -5.12 -13.52 5.99
C CYS A 82 -5.80 -14.43 4.96
N ASP A 83 -6.20 -15.62 5.39
CA ASP A 83 -7.05 -16.49 4.58
C ASP A 83 -8.51 -16.41 5.06
N ARG A 84 -9.38 -17.25 4.49
CA ARG A 84 -10.79 -17.38 4.87
C ARG A 84 -11.01 -17.81 6.32
N ASP A 85 -9.97 -18.36 6.96
CA ASP A 85 -9.96 -18.75 8.36
C ASP A 85 -9.78 -17.56 9.33
N GLY A 86 -9.50 -16.36 8.83
CA GLY A 86 -9.29 -15.18 9.68
C GLY A 86 -7.93 -15.14 10.38
N VAL A 87 -7.04 -16.10 10.13
CA VAL A 87 -5.75 -16.19 10.80
C VAL A 87 -4.72 -15.30 10.13
N LYS A 88 -4.14 -14.39 10.91
CA LYS A 88 -3.05 -13.51 10.48
C LYS A 88 -1.79 -14.32 10.15
N ARG A 89 -1.24 -14.06 8.98
CA ARG A 89 -0.02 -14.65 8.44
C ARG A 89 0.92 -13.56 7.95
N TYR A 90 2.19 -13.88 7.81
CA TYR A 90 3.22 -12.89 7.44
C TYR A 90 3.91 -13.20 6.12
N ASP A 91 3.61 -14.36 5.51
CA ASP A 91 4.06 -14.71 4.19
C ASP A 91 2.88 -15.12 3.28
N LEU A 92 2.94 -14.74 2.00
CA LEU A 92 1.90 -15.10 1.01
C LEU A 92 1.84 -16.61 0.74
N SER A 93 2.94 -17.33 0.95
CA SER A 93 2.96 -18.79 0.81
C SER A 93 2.13 -19.50 1.88
N GLU A 94 1.87 -18.84 3.02
CA GLU A 94 1.08 -19.39 4.12
C GLU A 94 -0.43 -19.32 3.87
N ILE A 95 -0.88 -18.54 2.87
CA ILE A 95 -2.30 -18.46 2.48
C ILE A 95 -2.60 -19.33 1.26
N GLY A 96 -3.83 -19.81 1.17
CA GLY A 96 -4.33 -20.64 0.08
C GLY A 96 -4.31 -19.91 -1.26
N ILE A 97 -4.11 -20.68 -2.33
CA ILE A 97 -3.96 -20.16 -3.71
C ILE A 97 -5.14 -19.27 -4.14
N GLU A 98 -6.37 -19.61 -3.73
CA GLU A 98 -7.58 -18.86 -4.07
C GLU A 98 -7.53 -17.43 -3.51
N ARG A 99 -7.12 -17.24 -2.25
CA ARG A 99 -6.94 -15.91 -1.67
C ARG A 99 -5.66 -15.23 -2.14
N ARG A 100 -4.57 -15.99 -2.31
CA ARG A 100 -3.30 -15.45 -2.80
C ARG A 100 -3.48 -14.78 -4.15
N THR A 101 -4.10 -15.49 -5.09
CA THR A 101 -4.24 -15.07 -6.50
C THR A 101 -5.50 -14.26 -6.77
N GLY A 102 -6.61 -14.54 -6.06
CA GLY A 102 -7.90 -13.89 -6.27
C GLY A 102 -8.08 -12.56 -5.54
N TYR A 103 -7.10 -12.14 -4.75
CA TYR A 103 -7.17 -10.90 -3.96
C TYR A 103 -5.88 -10.09 -4.08
N SER A 104 -6.00 -8.78 -4.25
CA SER A 104 -4.85 -7.88 -4.34
C SER A 104 -4.32 -7.55 -2.95
N TRP A 105 -3.24 -8.20 -2.56
CA TRP A 105 -2.54 -7.99 -1.28
C TRP A 105 -1.50 -6.87 -1.32
N TYR A 106 -1.04 -6.50 -2.52
CA TYR A 106 -0.09 -5.42 -2.74
C TYR A 106 -0.56 -4.52 -3.88
N ASN A 107 -0.40 -3.21 -3.69
CA ASN A 107 -0.66 -2.18 -4.70
C ASN A 107 0.52 -1.21 -4.82
N SER A 108 0.42 -0.28 -5.76
CA SER A 108 1.38 0.80 -6.00
C SER A 108 0.74 2.18 -5.82
N ASP A 109 -0.42 2.26 -5.14
CA ASP A 109 -1.22 3.49 -5.09
C ASP A 109 -0.60 4.55 -4.17
N GLY A 110 0.20 4.14 -3.19
CA GLY A 110 1.00 5.05 -2.35
C GLY A 110 1.90 5.98 -3.16
N SER A 111 2.47 5.51 -4.28
CA SER A 111 3.26 6.35 -5.19
C SER A 111 2.46 7.52 -5.77
N LYS A 112 1.18 7.29 -6.11
CA LYS A 112 0.29 8.35 -6.63
C LYS A 112 -0.01 9.38 -5.55
N VAL A 113 -0.26 8.93 -4.32
CA VAL A 113 -0.50 9.79 -3.16
C VAL A 113 0.69 10.72 -2.91
N LEU A 114 1.90 10.15 -2.84
CA LEU A 114 3.13 10.92 -2.62
C LEU A 114 3.37 11.93 -3.73
N GLN A 115 3.16 11.54 -4.99
CA GLN A 115 3.29 12.47 -6.13
C GLN A 115 2.30 13.63 -6.05
N LYS A 116 1.03 13.36 -5.70
CA LYS A 116 0.00 14.40 -5.58
C LYS A 116 0.26 15.34 -4.41
N TYR A 117 0.77 14.82 -3.30
CA TYR A 117 1.17 15.63 -2.17
C TYR A 117 2.27 16.64 -2.52
N GLU A 118 3.32 16.22 -3.26
CA GLU A 118 4.39 17.14 -3.70
C GLU A 118 3.86 18.27 -4.59
N GLN A 119 2.86 17.97 -5.44
CA GLN A 119 2.19 18.99 -6.25
C GLN A 119 1.34 19.96 -5.41
N TRP A 120 0.67 19.43 -4.39
CA TRP A 120 -0.17 20.20 -3.47
C TRP A 120 0.67 21.14 -2.59
N LYS A 121 1.79 20.66 -2.03
CA LYS A 121 2.70 21.46 -1.19
C LYS A 121 3.24 22.69 -1.93
N LYS A 122 3.67 22.49 -3.19
CA LYS A 122 4.10 23.59 -4.08
C LYS A 122 3.02 24.63 -4.37
N LYS A 123 1.73 24.28 -4.27
CA LYS A 123 0.62 25.23 -4.44
C LYS A 123 0.33 26.02 -3.17
N LEU A 124 0.51 25.39 -1.99
CA LEU A 124 0.39 26.07 -0.71
C LEU A 124 1.50 27.10 -0.52
N ASP A 125 2.76 26.76 -0.83
CA ASP A 125 3.91 27.68 -0.68
C ASP A 125 3.85 28.91 -1.62
N LYS A 126 2.96 28.88 -2.62
CA LYS A 126 2.73 29.98 -3.57
C LYS A 126 1.57 30.90 -3.19
N LYS A 127 0.83 30.58 -2.12
CA LYS A 127 -0.20 31.44 -1.54
C LYS A 127 0.42 32.28 -0.42
#